data_AF-A0A6J1R8S3-F1
#
_entry.id   AF-A0A6J1R8S3-F1
#
_cell.length_a   1.000
_cell.length_b   1.000
_cell.length_c   1.000
_cell.angle_alpha   90.00
_cell.angle_beta   90.00
_cell.angle_gamma   90.00
#
_symmetry.space_group_name_H-M   'P 1'
#
loop_
_entity.id
_entity.type
_entity.pdbx_description
1 polymer ?
#
loop_
_entity_poly.entity_id
_entity_poly.type
_entity_poly.pdbx_seq_one_letter_code
_entity_poly.pdbx_strand_id
1 'polypeptide(L)'
;MLVSEEIDDTTTNCDGCNNSENEKICSIDEDLFQNRHMEEGIEDNDPCHTEAIIINDANIKHDNTIMFESSKTTVDEVVQMIHSYCVRFNSSDEARFALFNMASIWAGPKFSNFMNSKYVISKRLDPPEELFQYIFYCSKCNCLLDKFYRKDLLTTTYRHCEKCQETYKMSTNSSNCFVSTDVKYQVQVLLQNSNVRKLLFQNIKDIENRLKNKNLNNIVDIHDGELYRRLYNNKRKKTVLLTFNFNLDGAFISKSSKSSMWPIQLIINELPLKIRFSNILLAGMWITNSEPSSQFMNLYINVFINQIRDLMTNGIIIDMENGQKCNFILQPLCSSVDSVARPIIQNRFQFNGYFGCSWCYQYGEYFNGAMRYPFMDDDPPLRDHDSYIKNIKYVEEIGRPFKGVKGFAEITQLENFDCVWGFPFDYMHGMLLGVANTLWTKFWTNNRKEEYNLSKSDIRNIEKRLLSIKLPSEIHRSPRSFNSGKWKASEWRSWILYLSIPCLLGIMKTKYLSSFALLVRCTHKLLSESITIEDLRQL
;
A
#
# COMPACT_ATOMS: atom_id res chain seq x y z
N MET A 1 35.79 14.61 -61.15
CA MET A 1 34.51 14.40 -61.85
C MET A 1 33.43 14.96 -60.93
N LEU A 2 33.25 16.28 -60.89
CA LEU A 2 32.49 17.14 -61.81
C LEU A 2 30.97 16.96 -61.67
N VAL A 3 30.31 18.10 -61.36
CA VAL A 3 28.93 18.51 -61.67
C VAL A 3 27.86 18.02 -60.65
N SER A 4 27.32 18.84 -59.73
CA SER A 4 26.37 19.99 -59.86
C SER A 4 24.97 19.50 -60.34
N GLU A 5 23.78 19.92 -59.87
CA GLU A 5 23.17 21.24 -59.61
C GLU A 5 21.90 21.07 -58.74
N GLU A 6 21.76 21.89 -57.69
CA GLU A 6 20.82 23.03 -57.55
C GLU A 6 19.33 23.02 -58.03
N ILE A 7 18.52 23.81 -57.27
CA ILE A 7 17.21 24.48 -57.55
C ILE A 7 15.97 23.77 -56.93
N ASP A 8 15.39 24.28 -55.82
CA ASP A 8 14.34 25.35 -55.68
C ASP A 8 13.00 24.95 -56.36
N ASP A 9 11.77 25.17 -55.87
CA ASP A 9 11.25 26.16 -54.94
C ASP A 9 9.75 25.84 -54.59
N THR A 10 9.27 26.42 -53.48
CA THR A 10 7.89 26.92 -53.21
C THR A 10 6.61 26.06 -53.12
N THR A 11 6.00 26.16 -51.93
CA THR A 11 4.60 26.58 -51.60
C THR A 11 3.40 25.60 -51.53
N THR A 12 2.83 25.61 -50.31
CA THR A 12 1.40 25.73 -49.90
C THR A 12 0.44 24.53 -49.86
N ASN A 13 0.02 24.29 -48.61
CA ASN A 13 -1.35 24.12 -48.10
C ASN A 13 -1.94 22.72 -47.81
N CYS A 14 -2.33 22.62 -46.53
CA CYS A 14 -3.48 21.97 -45.91
C CYS A 14 -3.54 20.45 -45.72
N ASP A 15 -3.51 20.11 -44.42
CA ASP A 15 -4.42 19.23 -43.68
C ASP A 15 -4.56 17.76 -44.07
N GLY A 16 -4.11 16.88 -43.17
CA GLY A 16 -4.56 15.50 -43.12
C GLY A 16 -3.62 14.56 -42.36
N CYS A 17 -4.06 14.12 -41.19
CA CYS A 17 -3.63 12.98 -40.38
C CYS A 17 -2.64 11.97 -41.00
N ASN A 18 -1.58 11.60 -40.25
CA ASN A 18 -1.27 10.22 -39.83
C ASN A 18 0.15 10.15 -39.22
N ASN A 19 0.26 10.11 -37.89
CA ASN A 19 1.49 9.71 -37.22
C ASN A 19 1.47 8.20 -36.99
N SER A 20 2.13 7.47 -37.88
CA SER A 20 2.67 6.14 -37.63
C SER A 20 4.17 6.25 -37.40
N GLU A 21 4.67 5.37 -36.53
CA GLU A 21 6.03 4.81 -36.50
C GLU A 21 7.03 5.26 -35.41
N ASN A 22 7.34 4.25 -34.58
CA ASN A 22 8.68 3.73 -34.30
C ASN A 22 9.54 4.42 -33.22
N GLU A 23 9.30 4.04 -31.96
CA GLU A 23 10.40 3.94 -30.98
C GLU A 23 10.88 2.49 -30.86
N LYS A 24 12.02 2.23 -31.49
CA LYS A 24 12.83 1.01 -31.34
C LYS A 24 13.42 0.96 -29.93
N ILE A 25 13.02 -0.05 -29.16
CA ILE A 25 13.71 -0.46 -27.93
C ILE A 25 14.88 -1.35 -28.34
N CYS A 26 16.11 -0.87 -28.10
CA CYS A 26 17.32 -1.68 -28.23
C CYS A 26 17.56 -2.44 -26.92
N SER A 27 17.35 -3.75 -26.97
CA SER A 27 17.82 -4.79 -26.08
C SER A 27 19.30 -5.10 -26.34
N ILE A 28 20.13 -5.20 -25.30
CA ILE A 28 21.37 -5.98 -25.33
C ILE A 28 21.54 -6.71 -23.99
N ASP A 29 21.29 -8.02 -24.04
CA ASP A 29 21.98 -9.17 -23.46
C ASP A 29 22.73 -9.04 -22.13
N GLU A 30 22.19 -9.72 -21.10
CA GLU A 30 22.97 -10.36 -20.03
C GLU A 30 22.77 -11.87 -20.12
N ASP A 31 23.57 -12.51 -20.98
CA ASP A 31 23.93 -13.92 -20.86
C ASP A 31 25.21 -14.00 -20.02
N LEU A 32 25.12 -14.71 -18.88
CA LEU A 32 26.17 -15.53 -18.24
C LEU A 32 25.84 -15.67 -16.75
N PHE A 33 24.89 -16.55 -16.42
CA PHE A 33 24.99 -17.50 -15.29
C PHE A 33 23.88 -18.55 -15.48
N GLN A 34 24.13 -19.49 -16.40
CA GLN A 34 23.40 -20.74 -16.49
C GLN A 34 23.76 -21.68 -15.31
N ASN A 35 22.74 -22.45 -14.91
CA ASN A 35 22.75 -23.76 -14.26
C ASN A 35 22.79 -23.82 -12.72
N ARG A 36 21.60 -23.95 -12.11
CA ARG A 36 21.02 -25.28 -11.80
C ARG A 36 19.64 -25.19 -11.12
N HIS A 37 18.64 -25.68 -11.84
CA HIS A 37 17.43 -26.43 -11.43
C HIS A 37 16.28 -26.09 -12.40
N MET A 38 16.31 -26.77 -13.55
CA MET A 38 15.13 -27.00 -14.38
C MET A 38 14.23 -27.98 -13.63
N GLU A 39 13.00 -27.58 -13.34
CA GLU A 39 11.88 -28.52 -13.35
C GLU A 39 10.94 -28.04 -14.46
N GLU A 40 10.71 -28.96 -15.39
CA GLU A 40 9.92 -28.81 -16.59
C GLU A 40 8.46 -28.56 -16.22
N GLY A 41 7.79 -27.73 -17.02
CA GLY A 41 6.35 -27.54 -16.93
C GLY A 41 5.64 -28.87 -17.20
N ILE A 42 5.02 -29.41 -16.17
CA ILE A 42 3.97 -30.40 -16.30
C ILE A 42 2.66 -29.62 -16.34
N GLU A 43 1.97 -29.67 -17.48
CA GLU A 43 0.55 -29.39 -17.56
C GLU A 43 -0.18 -30.40 -16.67
N ASP A 44 -0.56 -29.99 -15.46
CA ASP A 44 -1.49 -30.75 -14.62
C ASP A 44 -2.90 -30.67 -15.23
N ASN A 45 -3.14 -31.51 -16.24
CA ASN A 45 -4.46 -32.05 -16.49
C ASN A 45 -4.74 -33.07 -15.37
N ASP A 46 -5.42 -32.63 -14.31
CA ASP A 46 -5.95 -33.54 -13.29
C ASP A 46 -7.41 -33.91 -13.63
N PRO A 47 -7.70 -35.13 -14.11
CA PRO A 47 -9.05 -35.61 -14.30
C PRO A 47 -9.51 -36.28 -13.00
N CYS A 48 -9.83 -35.50 -11.98
CA CYS A 48 -10.45 -36.02 -10.75
C CYS A 48 -11.85 -35.46 -10.55
N HIS A 49 -12.76 -35.77 -11.48
CA HIS A 49 -14.18 -35.90 -11.16
C HIS A 49 -14.39 -37.23 -10.44
N THR A 50 -14.04 -37.28 -9.15
CA THR A 50 -14.58 -38.32 -8.25
C THR A 50 -15.69 -37.67 -7.44
N GLU A 51 -16.88 -38.26 -7.48
CA GLU A 51 -18.09 -37.81 -6.79
C GLU A 51 -17.78 -37.39 -5.34
N ALA A 52 -17.85 -36.08 -5.08
CA ALA A 52 -17.73 -35.55 -3.74
C ALA A 52 -18.96 -35.98 -2.93
N ILE A 53 -18.76 -36.94 -2.03
CA ILE A 53 -19.70 -37.23 -0.94
C ILE A 53 -19.95 -35.90 -0.22
N ILE A 54 -21.20 -35.42 -0.30
CA ILE A 54 -21.66 -34.22 0.40
C ILE A 54 -21.61 -34.54 1.91
N ILE A 55 -20.49 -34.21 2.55
CA ILE A 55 -20.38 -34.19 4.00
C ILE A 55 -20.87 -32.81 4.45
N ASN A 56 -21.91 -32.78 5.29
CA ASN A 56 -22.47 -31.56 5.88
C ASN A 56 -21.37 -30.64 6.43
N ASP A 57 -21.25 -29.43 5.88
CA ASP A 57 -20.18 -28.47 6.16
C ASP A 57 -20.09 -28.01 7.62
N ALA A 58 -21.17 -28.13 8.40
CA ALA A 58 -21.18 -27.77 9.81
C ALA A 58 -20.34 -28.70 10.71
N ASN A 59 -20.17 -29.98 10.33
CA ASN A 59 -19.44 -30.98 11.14
C ASN A 59 -17.92 -30.97 10.90
N ILE A 60 -17.43 -30.22 9.91
CA ILE A 60 -16.00 -30.25 9.53
C ILE A 60 -15.18 -29.27 10.37
N LYS A 61 -15.73 -28.16 10.87
CA LYS A 61 -14.92 -27.10 11.51
C LYS A 61 -14.60 -27.32 12.98
N HIS A 62 -15.40 -28.10 13.72
CA HIS A 62 -15.18 -28.35 15.15
C HIS A 62 -15.40 -29.83 15.47
N ASP A 63 -14.32 -30.60 15.34
CA ASP A 63 -14.33 -32.03 15.67
C ASP A 63 -13.75 -32.24 17.08
N ASN A 64 -14.65 -32.39 18.05
CA ASN A 64 -14.30 -32.63 19.45
C ASN A 64 -13.98 -34.10 19.74
N THR A 65 -13.87 -34.96 18.72
CA THR A 65 -13.44 -36.35 18.92
C THR A 65 -12.04 -36.36 19.52
N ILE A 66 -11.82 -37.15 20.58
CA ILE A 66 -10.49 -37.31 21.17
C ILE A 66 -9.60 -38.08 20.18
N MET A 67 -8.55 -37.43 19.69
CA MET A 67 -7.54 -38.03 18.81
C MET A 67 -6.45 -38.73 19.61
N PHE A 68 -5.99 -38.10 20.69
CA PHE A 68 -4.96 -38.64 21.57
C PHE A 68 -5.50 -38.83 22.99
N GLU A 69 -5.81 -40.08 23.35
CA GLU A 69 -6.52 -40.41 24.59
C GLU A 69 -5.74 -40.05 25.87
N SER A 70 -4.40 -40.19 25.82
CA SER A 70 -3.53 -39.92 26.97
C SER A 70 -3.51 -38.45 27.36
N SER A 71 -3.55 -37.55 26.37
CA SER A 71 -3.54 -36.10 26.58
C SER A 71 -4.95 -35.48 26.54
N LYS A 72 -5.98 -36.29 26.23
CA LYS A 72 -7.35 -35.83 25.94
C LYS A 72 -7.41 -34.79 24.83
N THR A 73 -6.42 -34.80 23.94
CA THR A 73 -6.35 -33.84 22.84
C THR A 73 -7.34 -34.24 21.77
N THR A 74 -8.23 -33.31 21.46
CA THR A 74 -9.22 -33.46 20.41
C THR A 74 -8.56 -33.32 19.04
N VAL A 75 -9.26 -33.85 18.06
CA VAL A 75 -8.95 -33.66 16.66
C VAL A 75 -8.80 -32.17 16.30
N ASP A 76 -9.72 -31.31 16.77
CA ASP A 76 -9.67 -29.88 16.47
C ASP A 76 -8.42 -29.19 17.03
N GLU A 77 -8.04 -29.54 18.27
CA GLU A 77 -6.82 -29.03 18.90
C GLU A 77 -5.57 -29.43 18.12
N VAL A 78 -5.50 -30.67 17.63
CA VAL A 78 -4.38 -31.14 16.78
C VAL A 78 -4.31 -30.34 15.48
N VAL A 79 -5.46 -30.10 14.84
CA VAL A 79 -5.54 -29.29 13.62
C VAL A 79 -5.05 -27.88 13.86
N GLN A 80 -5.51 -27.23 14.93
CA GLN A 80 -5.08 -25.89 15.30
C GLN A 80 -3.58 -25.83 15.65
N MET A 81 -3.05 -26.84 16.35
CA MET A 81 -1.62 -26.93 16.68
C MET A 81 -0.75 -27.03 15.43
N ILE A 82 -1.06 -27.96 14.52
CA ILE A 82 -0.31 -28.14 13.27
C ILE A 82 -0.41 -26.90 12.40
N HIS A 83 -1.60 -26.33 12.27
CA HIS A 83 -1.79 -25.10 11.50
C HIS A 83 -0.99 -23.94 12.09
N SER A 84 -1.07 -23.72 13.40
CA SER A 84 -0.31 -22.67 14.10
C SER A 84 1.19 -22.85 13.95
N TYR A 85 1.68 -24.09 14.01
CA TYR A 85 3.08 -24.43 13.74
C TYR A 85 3.47 -24.02 12.30
N CYS A 86 2.68 -24.43 11.31
CA CYS A 86 2.97 -24.14 9.91
C CYS A 86 2.97 -22.64 9.61
N VAL A 87 2.01 -21.90 10.16
CA VAL A 87 1.94 -20.44 10.05
C VAL A 87 3.16 -19.78 10.70
N ARG A 88 3.54 -20.23 11.90
CA ARG A 88 4.69 -19.69 12.64
C ARG A 88 6.02 -19.88 11.90
N PHE A 89 6.19 -21.01 11.23
CA PHE A 89 7.44 -21.37 10.56
C PHE A 89 7.39 -21.24 9.03
N ASN A 90 6.34 -20.62 8.49
CA ASN A 90 6.12 -20.43 7.05
C ASN A 90 6.30 -21.75 6.26
N SER A 91 5.72 -22.83 6.77
CA SER A 91 5.82 -24.17 6.17
C SER A 91 4.97 -24.25 4.89
N SER A 92 5.43 -25.02 3.90
CA SER A 92 4.65 -25.24 2.66
C SER A 92 3.40 -26.09 2.90
N ASP A 93 2.50 -26.12 1.92
CA ASP A 93 1.29 -26.95 1.99
C ASP A 93 1.61 -28.44 2.01
N GLU A 94 2.69 -28.86 1.35
CA GLU A 94 3.22 -30.22 1.40
C GLU A 94 3.71 -30.56 2.81
N ALA A 95 4.48 -29.66 3.43
CA ALA A 95 4.98 -29.85 4.78
C ALA A 95 3.81 -29.92 5.79
N ARG A 96 2.83 -29.03 5.65
CA ARG A 96 1.61 -29.04 6.47
C ARG A 96 0.83 -30.34 6.31
N PHE A 97 0.61 -30.79 5.08
CA PHE A 97 -0.05 -32.07 4.79
C PHE A 97 0.71 -33.26 5.37
N ALA A 98 2.05 -33.25 5.27
CA ALA A 98 2.89 -34.28 5.87
C ALA A 98 2.77 -34.31 7.41
N LEU A 99 2.70 -33.15 8.07
CA LEU A 99 2.46 -33.09 9.53
C LEU A 99 1.10 -33.67 9.90
N PHE A 100 0.05 -33.40 9.11
CA PHE A 100 -1.27 -33.99 9.32
C PHE A 100 -1.23 -35.52 9.16
N ASN A 101 -0.59 -36.03 8.12
CA ASN A 101 -0.42 -37.47 7.92
C ASN A 101 0.35 -38.13 9.07
N MET A 102 1.40 -37.46 9.56
CA MET A 102 2.18 -37.93 10.69
C MET A 102 1.34 -38.00 11.98
N ALA A 103 0.52 -36.98 12.25
CA ALA A 103 -0.41 -36.99 13.38
C ALA A 103 -1.45 -38.11 13.26
N SER A 104 -2.00 -38.35 12.07
CA SER A 104 -2.92 -39.47 11.79
C SER A 104 -2.27 -40.83 12.06
N ILE A 105 -1.00 -41.01 11.69
CA ILE A 105 -0.24 -42.23 11.97
C ILE A 105 -0.07 -42.42 13.48
N TRP A 106 0.29 -41.36 14.21
CA TRP A 106 0.47 -41.43 15.67
C TRP A 106 -0.83 -41.72 16.42
N ALA A 107 -1.96 -41.21 15.93
CA ALA A 107 -3.29 -41.42 16.52
C ALA A 107 -3.86 -42.82 16.26
N GLY A 108 -3.28 -43.56 15.31
CA GLY A 108 -3.63 -44.95 15.00
C GLY A 108 -4.71 -45.11 13.93
N PRO A 109 -5.09 -46.35 13.60
CA PRO A 109 -5.88 -46.69 12.41
C PRO A 109 -7.25 -46.00 12.32
N LYS A 110 -7.84 -45.63 13.46
CA LYS A 110 -9.11 -44.90 13.54
C LYS A 110 -9.05 -43.53 12.84
N PHE A 111 -7.87 -42.90 12.78
CA PHE A 111 -7.68 -41.55 12.25
C PHE A 111 -6.85 -41.51 10.97
N SER A 112 -6.54 -42.66 10.37
CA SER A 112 -5.69 -42.76 9.17
C SER A 112 -6.15 -41.87 8.00
N ASN A 113 -7.46 -41.63 7.88
CA ASN A 113 -8.07 -40.85 6.80
C ASN A 113 -8.65 -39.50 7.25
N PHE A 114 -8.36 -39.04 8.47
CA PHE A 114 -8.99 -37.86 9.06
C PHE A 114 -8.66 -36.52 8.32
N MET A 115 -7.60 -36.49 7.51
CA MET A 115 -7.24 -35.37 6.62
C MET A 115 -6.68 -35.90 5.30
N ASN A 116 -7.50 -36.57 4.52
CA ASN A 116 -7.07 -37.33 3.34
C ASN A 116 -6.54 -36.50 2.16
N SER A 117 -6.70 -35.17 2.17
CA SER A 117 -6.23 -34.30 1.10
C SER A 117 -5.92 -32.88 1.57
N LYS A 118 -5.05 -32.19 0.81
CA LYS A 118 -4.81 -30.74 0.97
C LYS A 118 -6.11 -29.94 0.86
N TYR A 119 -7.02 -30.36 -0.02
CA TYR A 119 -8.33 -29.73 -0.23
C TYR A 119 -9.19 -29.76 1.05
N VAL A 120 -9.31 -30.91 1.72
CA VAL A 120 -10.09 -31.03 2.97
C VAL A 120 -9.49 -30.17 4.08
N ILE A 121 -8.17 -30.12 4.19
CA ILE A 121 -7.47 -29.25 5.15
C ILE A 121 -7.78 -27.77 4.86
N SER A 122 -7.68 -27.35 3.59
CA SER A 122 -8.01 -25.98 3.20
C SER A 122 -9.47 -25.68 3.51
N LYS A 123 -10.42 -26.53 3.11
CA LYS A 123 -11.85 -26.31 3.36
C LYS A 123 -12.17 -26.16 4.86
N ARG A 124 -11.49 -26.94 5.72
CA ARG A 124 -11.66 -26.85 7.17
C ARG A 124 -11.09 -25.54 7.74
N LEU A 125 -9.94 -25.11 7.27
CA LEU A 125 -9.25 -23.90 7.76
C LEU A 125 -9.71 -22.62 7.07
N ASP A 126 -10.43 -22.74 5.95
CA ASP A 126 -10.95 -21.60 5.20
C ASP A 126 -11.90 -20.79 6.10
N PRO A 127 -11.78 -19.46 6.08
CA PRO A 127 -12.68 -18.61 6.84
C PRO A 127 -14.11 -18.77 6.29
N PRO A 128 -15.16 -18.43 7.07
CA PRO A 128 -16.54 -18.50 6.61
C PRO A 128 -16.73 -17.91 5.20
N GLU A 129 -17.48 -18.61 4.34
CA GLU A 129 -17.61 -18.28 2.91
C GLU A 129 -18.28 -16.92 2.65
N GLU A 130 -18.96 -16.37 3.66
CA GLU A 130 -19.65 -15.08 3.66
C GLU A 130 -18.69 -13.90 3.86
N LEU A 131 -17.43 -14.15 4.19
CA LEU A 131 -16.45 -13.10 4.50
C LEU A 131 -15.75 -12.53 3.28
N PHE A 132 -15.84 -13.24 2.14
CA PHE A 132 -15.31 -12.78 0.85
C PHE A 132 -16.47 -12.49 -0.09
N GLN A 133 -16.58 -11.22 -0.47
CA GLN A 133 -17.48 -10.78 -1.51
C GLN A 133 -16.68 -10.56 -2.81
N TYR A 134 -17.14 -11.15 -3.89
CA TYR A 134 -16.62 -10.96 -5.24
C TYR A 134 -17.47 -9.93 -5.95
N ILE A 135 -16.82 -8.85 -6.38
CA ILE A 135 -17.47 -7.71 -7.02
C ILE A 135 -17.09 -7.71 -8.48
N PHE A 136 -18.11 -7.81 -9.33
CA PHE A 136 -17.93 -7.80 -10.76
C PHE A 136 -18.25 -6.43 -11.34
N TYR A 137 -17.46 -6.01 -12.32
CA TYR A 137 -17.57 -4.68 -12.91
C TYR A 137 -17.47 -4.73 -14.43
N CYS A 138 -17.97 -3.69 -15.08
CA CYS A 138 -17.81 -3.47 -16.51
C CYS A 138 -16.43 -2.84 -16.74
N SER A 139 -15.54 -3.51 -17.46
CA SER A 139 -14.18 -2.98 -17.73
C SER A 139 -14.17 -1.75 -18.64
N LYS A 140 -15.23 -1.54 -19.44
CA LYS A 140 -15.39 -0.37 -20.31
C LYS A 140 -15.96 0.86 -19.59
N CYS A 141 -16.97 0.65 -18.74
CA CYS A 141 -17.71 1.74 -18.08
C CYS A 141 -17.33 1.96 -16.62
N ASN A 142 -16.53 1.08 -16.02
CA ASN A 142 -16.15 1.11 -14.60
C ASN A 142 -17.36 1.16 -13.66
N CYS A 143 -18.47 0.53 -14.04
CA CYS A 143 -19.67 0.44 -13.22
C CYS A 143 -19.83 -0.97 -12.64
N LEU A 144 -20.49 -1.03 -11.50
CA LEU A 144 -20.87 -2.30 -10.87
C LEU A 144 -21.77 -3.11 -11.81
N LEU A 145 -21.53 -4.41 -11.90
CA LEU A 145 -22.42 -5.36 -12.56
C LEU A 145 -23.20 -6.18 -11.54
N ASP A 146 -22.48 -6.81 -10.60
CA ASP A 146 -23.10 -7.65 -9.57
C ASP A 146 -22.12 -7.91 -8.42
N LYS A 147 -22.63 -8.46 -7.30
CA LYS A 147 -21.85 -8.85 -6.12
C LYS A 147 -22.31 -10.21 -5.62
N PHE A 148 -21.37 -11.10 -5.36
CA PHE A 148 -21.65 -12.46 -4.87
C PHE A 148 -20.78 -12.79 -3.68
N TYR A 149 -21.27 -13.55 -2.71
CA TYR A 149 -20.40 -14.19 -1.74
C TYR A 149 -19.76 -15.44 -2.36
N ARG A 150 -18.65 -15.92 -1.79
CA ARG A 150 -17.95 -17.11 -2.30
C ARG A 150 -18.89 -18.32 -2.48
N LYS A 151 -19.80 -18.50 -1.53
CA LYS A 151 -20.82 -19.56 -1.54
C LYS A 151 -21.77 -19.50 -2.73
N ASP A 152 -22.02 -18.32 -3.28
CA ASP A 152 -22.99 -18.09 -4.35
C ASP A 152 -22.38 -18.32 -5.75
N LEU A 153 -21.04 -18.46 -5.85
CA LEU A 153 -20.30 -18.53 -7.10
C LEU A 153 -20.22 -19.92 -7.74
N LEU A 154 -21.05 -20.86 -7.29
CA LEU A 154 -21.07 -22.25 -7.77
C LEU A 154 -21.49 -22.39 -9.26
N THR A 155 -22.01 -21.32 -9.87
CA THR A 155 -22.40 -21.33 -11.29
C THR A 155 -21.86 -20.10 -12.03
N THR A 156 -21.33 -20.34 -13.23
CA THR A 156 -20.95 -19.24 -14.14
C THR A 156 -22.23 -18.54 -14.59
N THR A 157 -22.33 -17.25 -14.30
CA THR A 157 -23.44 -16.41 -14.76
C THR A 157 -22.94 -15.33 -15.72
N TYR A 158 -23.86 -14.78 -16.51
CA TYR A 158 -23.57 -13.67 -17.42
C TYR A 158 -24.43 -12.46 -17.03
N ARG A 159 -23.85 -11.27 -17.17
CA ARG A 159 -24.53 -9.99 -16.89
C ARG A 159 -24.25 -8.99 -18.01
N HIS A 160 -25.29 -8.24 -18.38
CA HIS A 160 -25.18 -7.15 -19.34
C HIS A 160 -24.90 -5.84 -18.60
N CYS A 161 -23.98 -5.04 -19.13
CA CYS A 161 -23.78 -3.68 -18.65
C CYS A 161 -24.88 -2.76 -19.20
N GLU A 162 -25.66 -2.12 -18.33
CA GLU A 162 -26.72 -1.20 -18.75
C GLU A 162 -26.22 0.00 -19.56
N LYS A 163 -24.96 0.40 -19.38
CA LYS A 163 -24.38 1.58 -20.04
C LYS A 163 -23.84 1.29 -21.45
N CYS A 164 -23.07 0.22 -21.62
CA CYS A 164 -22.45 -0.10 -22.90
C CYS A 164 -23.02 -1.35 -23.58
N GLN A 165 -23.99 -2.02 -22.97
CA GLN A 165 -24.68 -3.21 -23.48
C GLN A 165 -23.77 -4.45 -23.69
N GLU A 166 -22.50 -4.35 -23.29
CA GLU A 166 -21.55 -5.48 -23.33
C GLU A 166 -21.91 -6.55 -22.31
N THR A 167 -21.66 -7.81 -22.67
CA THR A 167 -21.94 -8.97 -21.83
C THR A 167 -20.66 -9.45 -21.15
N TYR A 168 -20.71 -9.64 -19.84
CA TYR A 168 -19.57 -10.07 -19.05
C TYR A 168 -19.83 -11.42 -18.39
N LYS A 169 -18.79 -12.26 -18.35
CA LYS A 169 -18.78 -13.54 -17.63
C LYS A 169 -18.44 -13.29 -16.16
N MET A 170 -19.34 -13.68 -15.26
CA MET A 170 -19.14 -13.61 -13.80
C MET A 170 -18.46 -14.89 -13.34
N SER A 171 -17.14 -14.86 -13.23
CA SER A 171 -16.31 -15.96 -12.72
C SER A 171 -15.10 -15.39 -12.00
N THR A 172 -14.66 -16.05 -10.93
CA THR A 172 -13.48 -15.63 -10.15
C THR A 172 -12.18 -15.55 -10.96
N ASN A 173 -12.14 -16.26 -12.10
CA ASN A 173 -11.00 -16.27 -13.02
C ASN A 173 -11.10 -15.17 -14.09
N SER A 174 -12.21 -14.42 -14.12
CA SER A 174 -12.37 -13.31 -15.06
C SER A 174 -11.63 -12.06 -14.58
N SER A 175 -11.05 -11.30 -15.51
CA SER A 175 -10.32 -10.06 -15.22
C SER A 175 -11.19 -8.89 -14.75
N ASN A 176 -12.51 -9.05 -14.75
CA ASN A 176 -13.49 -8.03 -14.40
C ASN A 176 -14.06 -8.25 -12.98
N CYS A 177 -13.21 -8.71 -12.08
CA CYS A 177 -13.54 -9.04 -10.69
C CYS A 177 -12.52 -8.45 -9.73
N PHE A 178 -12.98 -7.98 -8.57
CA PHE A 178 -12.13 -7.75 -7.41
C PHE A 178 -12.81 -8.35 -6.17
N VAL A 179 -12.02 -8.59 -5.13
CA VAL A 179 -12.49 -9.17 -3.88
C VAL A 179 -12.59 -8.07 -2.83
N SER A 180 -13.67 -8.06 -2.06
CA SER A 180 -13.77 -7.32 -0.80
C SER A 180 -13.89 -8.31 0.35
N THR A 181 -13.21 -7.98 1.43
CA THR A 181 -13.15 -8.78 2.65
C THR A 181 -13.89 -8.05 3.76
N ASP A 182 -14.57 -8.82 4.61
CA ASP A 182 -15.31 -8.27 5.74
C ASP A 182 -14.36 -7.66 6.80
N VAL A 183 -14.35 -6.33 6.87
CA VAL A 183 -13.53 -5.58 7.84
C VAL A 183 -14.07 -5.74 9.26
N LYS A 184 -15.40 -5.80 9.42
CA LYS A 184 -16.06 -5.94 10.72
C LYS A 184 -15.65 -7.24 11.41
N TYR A 185 -15.68 -8.34 10.67
CA TYR A 185 -15.26 -9.65 11.15
C TYR A 185 -13.79 -9.65 11.58
N GLN A 186 -12.89 -9.12 10.74
CA GLN A 186 -11.46 -9.09 11.05
C GLN A 186 -11.16 -8.28 12.33
N VAL A 187 -11.78 -7.11 12.48
CA VAL A 187 -11.64 -6.29 13.70
C VAL A 187 -12.26 -7.01 14.89
N GLN A 188 -13.41 -7.67 14.72
CA GLN A 188 -14.04 -8.45 15.79
C GLN A 188 -13.13 -9.58 16.27
N VAL A 189 -12.54 -10.37 15.38
CA VAL A 189 -11.59 -11.44 15.73
C VAL A 189 -10.38 -10.87 16.46
N LEU A 190 -9.83 -9.75 15.97
CA LEU A 190 -8.72 -9.05 16.62
C LEU A 190 -9.07 -8.60 18.05
N LEU A 191 -10.28 -8.06 18.25
CA LEU A 191 -10.79 -7.60 19.55
C LEU A 191 -11.30 -8.74 20.44
N GLN A 192 -11.55 -9.94 19.93
CA GLN A 192 -11.88 -11.10 20.76
C GLN A 192 -10.65 -11.65 21.47
N ASN A 193 -9.44 -11.37 20.96
CA ASN A 193 -8.19 -11.75 21.62
C ASN A 193 -7.97 -10.92 22.90
N SER A 194 -8.04 -11.58 24.06
CA SER A 194 -7.92 -10.94 25.38
C SER A 194 -6.60 -10.22 25.59
N ASN A 195 -5.49 -10.77 25.09
CA ASN A 195 -4.17 -10.13 25.17
C ASN A 195 -4.11 -8.85 24.34
N VAL A 196 -4.66 -8.87 23.12
CA VAL A 196 -4.76 -7.69 22.26
C VAL A 196 -5.61 -6.61 22.93
N ARG A 197 -6.79 -6.97 23.47
CA ARG A 197 -7.64 -6.02 24.21
C ARG A 197 -6.93 -5.39 25.40
N LYS A 198 -6.22 -6.19 26.20
CA LYS A 198 -5.50 -5.69 27.37
C LYS A 198 -4.48 -4.62 26.97
N LEU A 199 -3.67 -4.91 25.95
CA LEU A 199 -2.67 -3.98 25.43
C LEU A 199 -3.31 -2.73 24.80
N LEU A 200 -4.41 -2.91 24.06
CA LEU A 200 -5.20 -1.82 23.49
C LEU A 200 -5.70 -0.87 24.58
N PHE A 201 -6.37 -1.37 25.61
CA PHE A 201 -6.90 -0.51 26.69
C PHE A 201 -5.81 0.16 27.52
N GLN A 202 -4.66 -0.49 27.69
CA GLN A 202 -3.50 0.14 28.31
C GLN A 202 -3.01 1.33 27.48
N ASN A 203 -2.80 1.12 26.18
CA ASN A 203 -2.34 2.17 25.27
C ASN A 203 -3.36 3.32 25.14
N ILE A 204 -4.66 3.02 25.12
CA ILE A 204 -5.72 4.03 25.14
C ILE A 204 -5.59 4.92 26.38
N LYS A 205 -5.35 4.36 27.57
CA LYS A 205 -5.15 5.18 28.78
C LYS A 205 -3.93 6.10 28.65
N ASP A 206 -2.84 5.61 28.07
CA ASP A 206 -1.63 6.40 27.84
C ASP A 206 -1.88 7.55 26.86
N ILE A 207 -2.62 7.27 25.77
CA ILE A 207 -3.08 8.28 24.80
C ILE A 207 -3.95 9.34 25.51
N GLU A 208 -4.95 8.92 26.29
CA GLU A 208 -5.84 9.84 27.00
C GLU A 208 -5.09 10.72 28.01
N ASN A 209 -4.11 10.15 28.72
CA ASN A 209 -3.26 10.90 29.65
C ASN A 209 -2.42 11.95 28.92
N ARG A 210 -1.83 11.60 27.76
CA ARG A 210 -1.10 12.55 26.92
C ARG A 210 -2.01 13.66 26.40
N LEU A 211 -3.18 13.33 25.88
CA LEU A 211 -4.12 14.33 25.32
C LEU A 211 -4.61 15.34 26.36
N LYS A 212 -4.76 14.92 27.63
CA LYS A 212 -5.13 15.80 28.74
C LYS A 212 -3.98 16.68 29.22
N ASN A 213 -2.74 16.24 29.04
CA ASN A 213 -1.57 16.96 29.51
C ASN A 213 -1.18 18.09 28.54
N LYS A 214 -1.68 19.29 28.81
CA LYS A 214 -1.39 20.51 28.03
C LYS A 214 0.07 20.98 28.11
N ASN A 215 0.86 20.45 29.06
CA ASN A 215 2.28 20.83 29.21
C ASN A 215 3.22 20.03 28.32
N LEU A 216 2.72 18.99 27.63
CA LEU A 216 3.53 18.24 26.68
C LEU A 216 3.83 19.10 25.46
N ASN A 217 5.12 19.34 25.23
CA ASN A 217 5.64 20.11 24.11
C ASN A 217 6.28 19.22 23.04
N ASN A 218 5.91 17.93 23.00
CA ASN A 218 6.48 16.95 22.08
C ASN A 218 5.45 16.10 21.35
N ILE A 219 5.79 15.72 20.12
CA ILE A 219 5.08 14.81 19.24
C ILE A 219 5.82 13.47 19.26
N VAL A 220 5.10 12.37 19.51
CA VAL A 220 5.69 11.02 19.60
C VAL A 220 5.00 9.99 18.71
N ASP A 221 3.70 10.14 18.46
CA ASP A 221 2.92 9.22 17.61
C ASP A 221 1.78 9.98 16.94
N ILE A 222 1.05 9.30 16.05
CA ILE A 222 -0.04 9.83 15.24
C ILE A 222 -1.18 10.45 16.07
N HIS A 223 -1.32 10.03 17.32
CA HIS A 223 -2.34 10.52 18.25
C HIS A 223 -2.13 11.98 18.67
N ASP A 224 -0.91 12.49 18.54
CA ASP A 224 -0.60 13.90 18.84
C ASP A 224 -1.04 14.84 17.72
N GLY A 225 -1.31 14.32 16.51
CA GLY A 225 -1.70 15.09 15.34
C GLY A 225 -3.07 15.75 15.48
N GLU A 226 -3.26 16.88 14.79
CA GLU A 226 -4.48 17.68 14.88
C GLU A 226 -5.73 16.90 14.45
N LEU A 227 -5.65 16.14 13.35
CA LEU A 227 -6.75 15.32 12.84
C LEU A 227 -7.21 14.29 13.89
N TYR A 228 -6.26 13.62 14.56
CA TYR A 228 -6.59 12.68 15.63
C TYR A 228 -7.30 13.38 16.79
N ARG A 229 -6.73 14.50 17.27
CA ARG A 229 -7.31 15.28 18.37
C ARG A 229 -8.73 15.72 18.06
N ARG A 230 -9.02 16.11 16.82
CA ARG A 230 -10.36 16.48 16.35
C ARG A 230 -11.33 15.31 16.48
N LEU A 231 -10.96 14.13 15.98
CA LEU A 231 -11.76 12.90 16.10
C LEU A 231 -12.00 12.52 17.57
N TYR A 232 -10.94 12.56 18.39
CA TYR A 232 -11.00 12.22 19.80
C TYR A 232 -11.92 13.17 20.59
N ASN A 233 -11.84 14.47 20.34
CA ASN A 233 -12.68 15.47 21.02
C ASN A 233 -14.16 15.35 20.61
N ASN A 234 -14.42 14.89 19.38
CA ASN A 234 -15.77 14.67 18.86
C ASN A 234 -16.27 13.23 19.06
N LYS A 235 -15.55 12.40 19.83
CA LYS A 235 -15.90 10.98 19.99
C LYS A 235 -17.26 10.81 20.66
N ARG A 236 -18.00 9.79 20.22
CA ARG A 236 -19.28 9.41 20.82
C ARG A 236 -19.05 8.99 22.28
N LYS A 237 -19.90 9.50 23.19
CA LYS A 237 -19.87 9.11 24.60
C LYS A 237 -20.24 7.62 24.74
N LYS A 238 -19.66 6.95 25.74
CA LYS A 238 -19.90 5.52 26.04
C LYS A 238 -19.49 4.55 24.90
N THR A 239 -18.60 4.97 24.02
CA THR A 239 -17.94 4.10 23.03
C THR A 239 -16.43 4.24 23.12
N VAL A 240 -15.71 3.24 22.63
CA VAL A 240 -14.26 3.29 22.45
C VAL A 240 -13.99 3.73 21.01
N LEU A 241 -13.27 4.84 20.84
CA LEU A 241 -12.83 5.30 19.52
C LEU A 241 -11.63 4.46 19.08
N LEU A 242 -11.74 3.84 17.91
CA LEU A 242 -10.63 3.27 17.17
C LEU A 242 -10.44 4.09 15.89
N THR A 243 -9.28 4.69 15.71
CA THR A 243 -8.90 5.31 14.45
C THR A 243 -8.09 4.33 13.61
N PHE A 244 -8.15 4.45 12.29
CA PHE A 244 -7.37 3.60 11.40
C PHE A 244 -6.67 4.39 10.31
N ASN A 245 -5.50 3.89 9.94
CA ASN A 245 -4.85 4.29 8.68
C ASN A 245 -5.08 3.21 7.64
N PHE A 246 -5.18 3.62 6.38
CA PHE A 246 -5.34 2.69 5.27
C PHE A 246 -4.38 3.01 4.12
N ASN A 247 -4.10 2.01 3.29
CA ASN A 247 -3.29 2.14 2.08
C ASN A 247 -4.01 1.43 0.93
N LEU A 248 -3.79 1.91 -0.29
CA LEU A 248 -4.26 1.31 -1.54
C LEU A 248 -3.28 1.51 -2.70
N ASP A 249 -1.98 1.47 -2.42
CA ASP A 249 -0.93 1.49 -3.44
C ASP A 249 -0.86 0.19 -4.24
N GLY A 250 -0.53 0.30 -5.53
CA GLY A 250 -0.26 -0.84 -6.39
C GLY A 250 1.11 -1.48 -6.14
N ALA A 251 1.16 -2.81 -6.10
CA ALA A 251 2.40 -3.58 -6.03
C ALA A 251 2.45 -4.60 -7.19
N PHE A 252 3.60 -4.72 -7.86
CA PHE A 252 3.79 -5.74 -8.89
C PHE A 252 3.78 -7.15 -8.26
N ILE A 253 3.05 -8.08 -8.88
CA ILE A 253 2.94 -9.46 -8.42
C ILE A 253 4.26 -10.22 -8.64
N SER A 254 4.94 -9.95 -9.75
CA SER A 254 6.28 -10.47 -10.03
C SER A 254 7.13 -9.40 -10.73
N LYS A 255 8.45 -9.56 -10.68
CA LYS A 255 9.39 -8.61 -11.30
C LYS A 255 9.28 -8.55 -12.84
N SER A 256 8.71 -9.57 -13.47
CA SER A 256 8.59 -9.71 -14.92
C SER A 256 7.15 -9.55 -15.45
N SER A 257 6.14 -9.65 -14.59
CA SER A 257 4.74 -9.49 -14.99
C SER A 257 4.32 -8.02 -15.05
N LYS A 258 3.52 -7.66 -16.05
CA LYS A 258 2.76 -6.40 -16.06
C LYS A 258 1.62 -6.38 -15.02
N SER A 259 1.32 -7.51 -14.40
CA SER A 259 0.28 -7.64 -13.39
C SER A 259 0.67 -6.95 -12.08
N SER A 260 -0.24 -6.10 -11.61
CA SER A 260 -0.19 -5.37 -10.35
C SER A 260 -1.38 -5.74 -9.48
N MET A 261 -1.17 -5.63 -8.19
CA MET A 261 -2.11 -5.92 -7.13
C MET A 261 -2.34 -4.65 -6.31
N TRP A 262 -3.59 -4.30 -6.08
CA TRP A 262 -4.02 -3.09 -5.38
C TRP A 262 -4.81 -3.48 -4.12
N PRO A 263 -4.12 -3.81 -3.01
CA PRO A 263 -4.79 -4.17 -1.77
C PRO A 263 -5.29 -2.93 -1.03
N ILE A 264 -6.48 -2.98 -0.43
CA ILE A 264 -6.89 -2.00 0.57
C ILE A 264 -6.49 -2.56 1.94
N GLN A 265 -5.45 -2.01 2.55
CA GLN A 265 -4.90 -2.48 3.83
C GLN A 265 -5.22 -1.48 4.94
N LEU A 266 -5.47 -1.97 6.16
CA LEU A 266 -5.78 -1.13 7.33
C LEU A 266 -4.92 -1.50 8.54
N ILE A 267 -4.64 -0.51 9.37
CA ILE A 267 -4.06 -0.69 10.71
C ILE A 267 -4.85 0.13 11.74
N ILE A 268 -5.06 -0.42 12.94
CA ILE A 268 -5.75 0.27 14.05
C ILE A 268 -4.74 1.05 14.89
N ASN A 269 -4.89 2.36 14.97
CA ASN A 269 -3.88 3.22 15.58
C ASN A 269 -3.81 3.08 17.11
N GLU A 270 -4.91 2.76 17.79
CA GLU A 270 -4.93 2.63 19.25
C GLU A 270 -4.18 1.40 19.75
N LEU A 271 -3.79 0.47 18.87
CA LEU A 271 -2.87 -0.59 19.22
C LEU A 271 -1.44 -0.05 19.40
N PRO A 272 -0.67 -0.57 20.37
CA PRO A 272 0.76 -0.29 20.47
C PRO A 272 1.49 -0.59 19.16
N LEU A 273 2.50 0.21 18.80
CA LEU A 273 3.21 0.15 17.51
C LEU A 273 3.55 -1.27 17.03
N LYS A 274 4.16 -2.09 17.88
CA LYS A 274 4.54 -3.47 17.51
C LYS A 274 3.34 -4.33 17.14
N ILE A 275 2.22 -4.18 17.86
CA ILE A 275 0.99 -4.94 17.62
C ILE A 275 0.24 -4.34 16.43
N ARG A 276 0.23 -3.02 16.28
CA ARG A 276 -0.36 -2.29 15.14
C ARG A 276 0.19 -2.81 13.82
N PHE A 277 1.51 -2.90 13.69
CA PHE A 277 2.16 -3.35 12.45
C PHE A 277 2.17 -4.87 12.23
N SER A 278 1.88 -5.67 13.25
CA SER A 278 1.71 -7.13 13.10
C SER A 278 0.28 -7.54 12.78
N ASN A 279 -0.68 -6.61 12.80
CA ASN A 279 -2.11 -6.88 12.60
C ASN A 279 -2.66 -5.98 11.47
N ILE A 280 -2.14 -6.19 10.26
CA ILE A 280 -2.64 -5.52 9.05
C ILE A 280 -3.92 -6.23 8.61
N LEU A 281 -5.01 -5.49 8.51
CA LEU A 281 -6.28 -5.99 7.99
C LEU A 281 -6.33 -5.76 6.48
N LEU A 282 -7.03 -6.63 5.76
CA LEU A 282 -7.26 -6.49 4.33
C LEU A 282 -8.75 -6.19 4.14
N ALA A 283 -9.13 -5.12 3.43
CA ALA A 283 -10.52 -4.79 3.11
C ALA A 283 -10.90 -5.07 1.65
N GLY A 284 -9.90 -5.13 0.78
CA GLY A 284 -10.12 -5.40 -0.64
C GLY A 284 -8.84 -5.80 -1.35
N MET A 285 -9.00 -6.51 -2.45
CA MET A 285 -7.92 -6.93 -3.33
C MET A 285 -8.36 -6.86 -4.79
N TRP A 286 -7.64 -6.10 -5.59
CA TRP A 286 -7.83 -6.05 -7.04
C TRP A 286 -6.54 -6.40 -7.76
N ILE A 287 -6.62 -7.33 -8.71
CA ILE A 287 -5.50 -7.77 -9.55
C ILE A 287 -5.78 -7.32 -10.98
N THR A 288 -4.79 -6.66 -11.58
CA THR A 288 -4.95 -5.99 -12.87
C THR A 288 -3.64 -5.92 -13.62
N ASN A 289 -3.70 -5.74 -14.94
CA ASN A 289 -2.52 -5.48 -15.78
C ASN A 289 -2.30 -3.99 -16.07
N SER A 290 -3.12 -3.11 -15.49
CA SER A 290 -3.09 -1.67 -15.71
C SER A 290 -3.37 -0.89 -14.44
N GLU A 291 -2.76 0.28 -14.32
CA GLU A 291 -3.08 1.24 -13.28
C GLU A 291 -4.58 1.62 -13.29
N PRO A 292 -5.22 1.80 -12.12
CA PRO A 292 -6.63 2.16 -12.06
C PRO A 292 -6.89 3.56 -12.59
N SER A 293 -7.96 3.71 -13.37
CA SER A 293 -8.53 5.03 -13.62
C SER A 293 -9.18 5.58 -12.34
N SER A 294 -9.27 6.90 -12.20
CA SER A 294 -10.02 7.51 -11.08
C SER A 294 -11.49 7.06 -11.03
N GLN A 295 -12.10 6.79 -12.19
CA GLN A 295 -13.47 6.28 -12.26
C GLN A 295 -13.58 4.86 -11.70
N PHE A 296 -12.66 3.97 -12.06
CA PHE A 296 -12.59 2.64 -11.47
C PHE A 296 -12.30 2.71 -9.97
N MET A 297 -11.38 3.59 -9.56
CA MET A 297 -11.04 3.79 -8.15
C MET A 297 -12.25 4.22 -7.33
N ASN A 298 -13.14 5.04 -7.88
CA ASN A 298 -14.40 5.39 -7.23
C ASN A 298 -15.27 4.15 -6.96
N LEU A 299 -15.43 3.25 -7.94
CA LEU A 299 -16.15 1.98 -7.73
C LEU A 299 -15.48 1.11 -6.66
N TYR A 300 -14.15 0.97 -6.75
CA TYR A 300 -13.38 0.09 -5.86
C TYR A 300 -13.46 0.56 -4.40
N ILE A 301 -13.22 1.85 -4.16
CA ILE A 301 -13.27 2.46 -2.83
C ILE A 301 -14.71 2.53 -2.29
N ASN A 302 -15.74 2.69 -3.14
CA ASN A 302 -17.13 2.73 -2.67
C ASN A 302 -17.51 1.48 -1.86
N VAL A 303 -17.06 0.29 -2.31
CA VAL A 303 -17.31 -0.97 -1.59
C VAL A 303 -16.71 -0.93 -0.18
N PHE A 304 -15.46 -0.46 -0.08
CA PHE A 304 -14.78 -0.28 1.20
C PHE A 304 -15.48 0.76 2.10
N ILE A 305 -15.80 1.94 1.57
CA ILE A 305 -16.45 3.02 2.34
C ILE A 305 -17.79 2.55 2.90
N ASN A 306 -18.58 1.80 2.14
CA ASN A 306 -19.86 1.29 2.62
C ASN A 306 -19.71 0.39 3.86
N GLN A 307 -18.68 -0.47 3.90
CA GLN A 307 -18.38 -1.24 5.11
C GLN A 307 -17.99 -0.34 6.28
N ILE A 308 -17.12 0.64 6.03
CA ILE A 308 -16.63 1.53 7.09
C ILE A 308 -17.74 2.42 7.66
N ARG A 309 -18.71 2.88 6.85
CA ARG A 309 -19.86 3.66 7.33
C ARG A 309 -20.67 2.93 8.41
N ASP A 310 -20.88 1.62 8.26
CA ASP A 310 -21.51 0.80 9.31
C ASP A 310 -20.66 0.81 10.58
N LEU A 311 -19.35 0.62 10.46
CA LEU A 311 -18.42 0.60 11.60
C LEU A 311 -18.23 1.96 12.29
N MET A 312 -18.44 3.06 11.56
CA MET A 312 -18.48 4.42 12.09
C MET A 312 -19.76 4.70 12.86
N THR A 313 -20.89 4.16 12.41
CA THR A 313 -22.23 4.46 12.96
C THR A 313 -22.61 3.50 14.09
N ASN A 314 -22.53 2.21 13.80
CA ASN A 314 -22.99 1.12 14.64
C ASN A 314 -21.86 0.52 15.48
N GLY A 315 -20.65 0.46 14.92
CA GLY A 315 -19.47 -0.08 15.59
C GLY A 315 -19.50 -1.60 15.75
N ILE A 316 -18.67 -2.08 16.69
CA ILE A 316 -18.50 -3.49 17.02
C ILE A 316 -18.69 -3.67 18.52
N ILE A 317 -19.66 -4.49 18.90
CA ILE A 317 -19.94 -4.79 20.31
C ILE A 317 -19.21 -6.08 20.69
N ILE A 318 -18.37 -5.99 21.72
CA ILE A 318 -17.64 -7.13 22.28
C ILE A 318 -18.09 -7.34 23.72
N ASP A 319 -18.39 -8.60 24.06
CA ASP A 319 -18.61 -9.02 25.43
C ASP A 319 -17.26 -9.13 26.17
N MET A 320 -17.14 -8.38 27.26
CA MET A 320 -15.95 -8.32 28.09
C MET A 320 -16.00 -9.42 29.16
N GLU A 321 -14.85 -9.79 29.70
CA GLU A 321 -14.72 -10.83 30.73
C GLU A 321 -15.51 -10.55 32.01
N ASN A 322 -15.79 -9.26 32.30
CA ASN A 322 -16.61 -8.82 33.42
C ASN A 322 -18.13 -8.83 33.11
N GLY A 323 -18.55 -9.38 31.97
CA GLY A 323 -19.95 -9.41 31.51
C GLY A 323 -20.47 -8.10 30.93
N GLN A 324 -19.65 -7.05 30.85
CA GLN A 324 -20.04 -5.77 30.24
C GLN A 324 -19.89 -5.81 28.73
N LYS A 325 -20.76 -5.07 28.03
CA LYS A 325 -20.64 -4.85 26.58
C LYS A 325 -19.85 -3.58 26.30
N CYS A 326 -18.81 -3.71 25.47
CA CYS A 326 -18.02 -2.58 25.00
C CYS A 326 -18.25 -2.36 23.51
N ASN A 327 -18.66 -1.14 23.12
CA ASN A 327 -18.84 -0.78 21.71
C ASN A 327 -17.62 0.00 21.19
N PHE A 328 -16.99 -0.52 20.14
CA PHE A 328 -15.86 0.07 19.44
C PHE A 328 -16.32 0.73 18.14
N ILE A 329 -16.08 2.03 17.97
CA ILE A 329 -16.43 2.81 16.79
C ILE A 329 -15.17 3.09 15.98
N LEU A 330 -15.21 2.84 14.67
CA LEU A 330 -14.07 3.09 13.80
C LEU A 330 -14.15 4.47 13.17
N GLN A 331 -13.00 5.14 13.01
CA GLN A 331 -12.89 6.42 12.29
C GLN A 331 -11.63 6.43 11.41
N PRO A 332 -11.71 6.91 10.16
CA PRO A 332 -10.54 7.04 9.30
C PRO A 332 -9.64 8.19 9.78
N LEU A 333 -8.32 8.01 9.70
CA LEU A 333 -7.36 9.05 10.06
C LEU A 333 -6.45 9.43 8.90
N CYS A 334 -5.70 8.47 8.35
CA CYS A 334 -4.78 8.72 7.24
C CYS A 334 -4.86 7.66 6.14
N SER A 335 -4.63 8.09 4.90
CA SER A 335 -4.40 7.24 3.74
C SER A 335 -2.95 7.40 3.26
N SER A 336 -2.07 6.49 3.68
CA SER A 336 -0.65 6.56 3.31
C SER A 336 -0.44 5.88 1.96
N VAL A 337 -0.40 6.68 0.91
CA VAL A 337 -0.25 6.26 -0.49
C VAL A 337 0.87 7.04 -1.18
N ASP A 338 1.45 6.46 -2.21
CA ASP A 338 2.50 7.09 -2.99
C ASP A 338 2.00 8.33 -3.77
N SER A 339 2.91 9.04 -4.43
CA SER A 339 2.56 10.28 -5.14
C SER A 339 1.77 10.06 -6.44
N VAL A 340 1.71 8.84 -6.95
CA VAL A 340 1.09 8.47 -8.23
C VAL A 340 -0.33 7.93 -8.01
N ALA A 341 -0.52 7.11 -6.97
CA ALA A 341 -1.80 6.58 -6.52
C ALA A 341 -2.69 7.67 -5.88
N ARG A 342 -2.11 8.58 -5.10
CA ARG A 342 -2.87 9.63 -4.40
C ARG A 342 -3.77 10.47 -5.32
N PRO A 343 -3.31 11.01 -6.47
CA PRO A 343 -4.17 11.77 -7.36
C PRO A 343 -5.25 10.91 -8.05
N ILE A 344 -5.06 9.59 -8.16
CA ILE A 344 -6.12 8.70 -8.66
C ILE A 344 -7.29 8.68 -7.68
N ILE A 345 -6.99 8.51 -6.40
CA ILE A 345 -7.95 8.45 -5.28
C ILE A 345 -8.65 9.80 -5.09
N GLN A 346 -7.90 10.89 -5.17
CA GLN A 346 -8.42 12.25 -5.08
C GLN A 346 -9.11 12.72 -6.37
N ASN A 347 -9.11 11.93 -7.46
CA ASN A 347 -9.49 12.35 -8.81
C ASN A 347 -8.90 13.72 -9.20
N ARG A 348 -7.58 13.85 -9.03
CA ARG A 348 -6.78 15.05 -9.32
C ARG A 348 -5.74 14.79 -10.40
N PHE A 349 -5.16 15.86 -10.93
CA PHE A 349 -3.95 15.77 -11.74
C PHE A 349 -2.76 15.37 -10.87
N GLN A 350 -1.85 14.60 -11.45
CA GLN A 350 -0.57 14.25 -10.82
C GLN A 350 0.41 15.43 -10.87
N PHE A 351 1.64 15.23 -10.42
CA PHE A 351 2.73 16.21 -10.40
C PHE A 351 3.13 16.75 -11.79
N ASN A 352 2.54 16.25 -12.87
CA ASN A 352 2.72 16.77 -14.23
C ASN A 352 1.67 17.82 -14.63
N GLY A 353 0.68 18.11 -13.78
CA GLY A 353 -0.33 19.14 -14.03
C GLY A 353 0.04 20.52 -13.50
N TYR A 354 -0.52 21.58 -14.11
CA TYR A 354 -0.33 22.98 -13.66
C TYR A 354 -0.69 23.21 -12.18
N PHE A 355 -1.62 22.44 -11.63
CA PHE A 355 -1.97 22.46 -10.19
C PHE A 355 -1.86 21.06 -9.59
N GLY A 356 -0.72 20.39 -9.82
CA GLY A 356 -0.50 18.99 -9.45
C GLY A 356 -0.24 18.74 -7.96
N CYS A 357 0.31 19.71 -7.23
CA CYS A 357 0.59 19.55 -5.79
C CYS A 357 -0.71 19.28 -5.00
N SER A 358 -0.69 18.23 -4.18
CA SER A 358 -1.86 17.82 -3.38
C SER A 358 -2.12 18.64 -2.14
N TRP A 359 -1.17 19.48 -1.73
CA TRP A 359 -1.26 20.25 -0.49
C TRP A 359 -1.31 21.76 -0.70
N CYS A 360 -0.93 22.28 -1.86
CA CYS A 360 -0.96 23.71 -2.14
C CYS A 360 -1.47 24.02 -3.55
N TYR A 361 -1.75 25.29 -3.79
CA TYR A 361 -2.19 25.83 -5.08
C TYR A 361 -1.05 26.41 -5.91
N GLN A 362 0.19 25.91 -5.73
CA GLN A 362 1.31 26.33 -6.58
C GLN A 362 1.01 26.04 -8.05
N TYR A 363 1.19 27.05 -8.88
CA TYR A 363 1.12 26.90 -10.32
C TYR A 363 2.45 26.34 -10.83
N GLY A 364 2.38 25.28 -11.62
CA GLY A 364 3.52 24.72 -12.32
C GLY A 364 3.68 25.36 -13.70
N GLU A 365 4.88 25.37 -14.23
CA GLU A 365 5.21 25.85 -15.57
C GLU A 365 5.78 24.71 -16.41
N TYR A 366 5.37 24.62 -17.67
CA TYR A 366 5.94 23.64 -18.59
C TYR A 366 7.26 24.17 -19.14
N PHE A 367 8.36 23.53 -18.79
CA PHE A 367 9.70 23.95 -19.20
C PHE A 367 10.58 22.75 -19.58
N ASN A 368 11.16 22.80 -20.78
CA ASN A 368 12.05 21.76 -21.34
C ASN A 368 11.48 20.34 -21.23
N GLY A 369 10.24 20.14 -21.71
CA GLY A 369 9.62 18.81 -21.79
C GLY A 369 9.08 18.27 -20.47
N ALA A 370 9.02 19.08 -19.41
CA ALA A 370 8.51 18.65 -18.11
C ALA A 370 7.79 19.78 -17.36
N MET A 371 6.82 19.40 -16.54
CA MET A 371 6.21 20.30 -15.56
C MET A 371 7.22 20.62 -14.45
N ARG A 372 7.36 21.90 -14.10
CA ARG A 372 8.24 22.40 -13.05
C ARG A 372 7.44 23.28 -12.10
N TYR A 373 7.77 23.24 -10.82
CA TYR A 373 7.18 24.14 -9.82
C TYR A 373 8.28 25.09 -9.37
N PRO A 374 8.40 26.28 -9.99
CA PRO A 374 9.47 27.22 -9.69
C PRO A 374 9.35 27.72 -8.24
N PHE A 375 10.50 27.98 -7.62
CA PHE A 375 10.53 28.62 -6.32
C PHE A 375 9.91 30.02 -6.44
N MET A 376 9.04 30.37 -5.49
CA MET A 376 8.39 31.68 -5.44
C MET A 376 8.83 32.42 -4.18
N ASP A 377 8.81 33.74 -4.22
CA ASP A 377 9.15 34.56 -3.04
C ASP A 377 8.12 34.38 -1.91
N ASP A 378 6.85 34.19 -2.27
CA ASP A 378 5.75 33.92 -1.35
C ASP A 378 5.26 32.48 -1.46
N ASP A 379 4.98 31.86 -0.31
CA ASP A 379 4.40 30.53 -0.27
C ASP A 379 3.00 30.50 -0.90
N PRO A 380 2.71 29.52 -1.76
CA PRO A 380 1.40 29.37 -2.37
C PRO A 380 0.35 29.02 -1.31
N PRO A 381 -0.91 29.46 -1.47
CA PRO A 381 -1.98 29.09 -0.56
C PRO A 381 -2.10 27.57 -0.42
N LEU A 382 -2.25 27.11 0.82
CA LEU A 382 -2.48 25.70 1.11
C LEU A 382 -3.90 25.28 0.72
N ARG A 383 -4.04 24.01 0.38
CA ARG A 383 -5.32 23.33 0.25
C ARG A 383 -5.77 22.89 1.63
N ASP A 384 -7.08 22.78 1.79
CA ASP A 384 -7.74 22.17 2.93
C ASP A 384 -8.92 21.33 2.43
N HIS A 385 -9.53 20.56 3.34
CA HIS A 385 -10.68 19.72 3.01
C HIS A 385 -11.79 20.53 2.34
N ASP A 386 -12.18 21.67 2.91
CA ASP A 386 -13.33 22.46 2.44
C ASP A 386 -13.11 23.07 1.06
N SER A 387 -11.92 23.63 0.80
CA SER A 387 -11.57 24.16 -0.52
C SER A 387 -11.48 23.06 -1.56
N TYR A 388 -11.04 21.86 -1.20
CA TYR A 388 -11.05 20.70 -2.09
C TYR A 388 -12.49 20.27 -2.43
N ILE A 389 -13.39 20.17 -1.44
CA ILE A 389 -14.82 19.87 -1.69
C ILE A 389 -15.48 20.94 -2.56
N LYS A 390 -15.21 22.23 -2.32
CA LYS A 390 -15.70 23.32 -3.17
C LYS A 390 -15.23 23.19 -4.61
N ASN A 391 -13.96 22.83 -4.82
CA ASN A 391 -13.42 22.61 -6.17
C ASN A 391 -14.07 21.41 -6.85
N ILE A 392 -14.37 20.32 -6.14
CA ILE A 392 -15.11 19.18 -6.70
C ILE A 392 -16.48 19.62 -7.19
N LYS A 393 -17.27 20.29 -6.33
CA LYS A 393 -18.61 20.78 -6.69
C LYS A 393 -18.58 21.68 -7.92
N TYR A 394 -17.62 22.59 -7.98
CA TYR A 394 -17.42 23.46 -9.15
C TYR A 394 -17.12 22.65 -10.42
N VAL A 395 -16.28 21.62 -10.35
CA VAL A 395 -15.96 20.76 -11.51
C VAL A 395 -17.18 19.95 -11.95
N GLU A 396 -17.99 19.44 -11.01
CA GLU A 396 -19.23 18.70 -11.32
C GLU A 396 -20.29 19.60 -11.98
N GLU A 397 -20.44 20.84 -11.53
CA GLU A 397 -21.38 21.81 -12.10
C GLU A 397 -20.95 22.32 -13.49
N ILE A 398 -19.66 22.62 -13.66
CA ILE A 398 -19.14 23.26 -14.89
C ILE A 398 -18.68 22.22 -15.93
N GLY A 399 -18.35 21.00 -15.51
CA GLY A 399 -17.88 19.94 -16.40
C GLY A 399 -16.44 20.11 -16.90
N ARG A 400 -15.63 20.95 -16.24
CA ARG A 400 -14.21 21.18 -16.61
C ARG A 400 -13.28 21.12 -15.41
N PRO A 401 -12.04 20.60 -15.54
CA PRO A 401 -11.10 20.57 -14.44
C PRO A 401 -10.79 21.96 -13.86
N PHE A 402 -10.65 22.05 -12.54
CA PHE A 402 -10.41 23.31 -11.84
C PHE A 402 -9.41 23.14 -10.70
N LYS A 403 -8.40 24.01 -10.65
CA LYS A 403 -7.34 24.03 -9.62
C LYS A 403 -6.79 22.63 -9.27
N GLY A 404 -6.57 21.79 -10.26
CA GLY A 404 -5.98 20.46 -10.08
C GLY A 404 -6.99 19.32 -9.90
N VAL A 405 -8.28 19.62 -9.69
CA VAL A 405 -9.37 18.63 -9.57
C VAL A 405 -9.93 18.29 -10.95
N LYS A 406 -10.11 16.99 -11.23
CA LYS A 406 -10.64 16.48 -12.51
C LYS A 406 -12.12 16.12 -12.45
N GLY A 407 -12.63 15.77 -11.26
CA GLY A 407 -14.04 15.43 -11.06
C GLY A 407 -14.30 14.83 -9.68
N PHE A 408 -15.46 14.19 -9.55
CA PHE A 408 -15.91 13.51 -8.33
C PHE A 408 -14.91 12.47 -7.83
N ALA A 409 -14.68 12.44 -6.52
CA ALA A 409 -13.83 11.47 -5.85
C ALA A 409 -14.62 10.80 -4.73
N GLU A 410 -14.81 9.48 -4.83
CA GLU A 410 -15.62 8.70 -3.87
C GLU A 410 -15.10 8.81 -2.44
N ILE A 411 -13.78 9.03 -2.28
CA ILE A 411 -13.16 9.20 -0.97
C ILE A 411 -13.75 10.37 -0.16
N THR A 412 -14.35 11.36 -0.82
CA THR A 412 -15.05 12.47 -0.14
C THR A 412 -16.28 12.03 0.63
N GLN A 413 -16.81 10.85 0.31
CA GLN A 413 -17.98 10.29 0.97
C GLN A 413 -17.64 9.49 2.24
N LEU A 414 -16.36 9.43 2.59
CA LEU A 414 -15.87 8.88 3.85
C LEU A 414 -15.85 10.00 4.90
N GLU A 415 -16.87 10.03 5.76
CA GLU A 415 -17.02 11.09 6.75
C GLU A 415 -15.81 11.19 7.69
N ASN A 416 -15.54 12.40 8.20
CA ASN A 416 -14.41 12.73 9.07
C ASN A 416 -13.00 12.48 8.50
N PHE A 417 -12.87 12.04 7.25
CA PHE A 417 -11.59 11.93 6.57
C PHE A 417 -11.19 13.25 5.89
N ASP A 418 -10.04 13.80 6.24
CA ASP A 418 -9.51 14.99 5.57
C ASP A 418 -8.92 14.61 4.20
N CYS A 419 -9.59 15.01 3.12
CA CYS A 419 -9.18 14.62 1.76
C CYS A 419 -7.93 15.33 1.24
N VAL A 420 -7.32 16.23 2.03
CA VAL A 420 -6.03 16.87 1.72
C VAL A 420 -4.97 16.39 2.71
N TRP A 421 -5.16 16.67 3.99
CA TRP A 421 -4.20 16.42 5.06
C TRP A 421 -4.27 15.00 5.64
N GLY A 422 -5.34 14.26 5.35
CA GLY A 422 -5.40 12.82 5.60
C GLY A 422 -4.49 12.01 4.68
N PHE A 423 -3.89 12.63 3.65
CA PHE A 423 -2.86 12.01 2.82
C PHE A 423 -1.46 12.52 3.23
N PRO A 424 -0.72 11.80 4.10
CA PRO A 424 0.59 12.23 4.57
C PRO A 424 1.63 12.27 3.44
N PHE A 425 2.73 12.98 3.68
CA PHE A 425 3.89 12.97 2.80
C PHE A 425 4.57 11.60 2.82
N ASP A 426 4.95 11.13 1.63
CA ASP A 426 5.71 9.90 1.50
C ASP A 426 7.21 10.17 1.65
N TYR A 427 7.77 9.80 2.81
CA TYR A 427 9.19 9.92 3.10
C TYR A 427 10.07 9.10 2.13
N MET A 428 9.60 7.91 1.72
CA MET A 428 10.37 7.01 0.87
C MET A 428 10.52 7.58 -0.54
N HIS A 429 9.42 7.97 -1.17
CA HIS A 429 9.45 8.49 -2.54
C HIS A 429 9.85 9.97 -2.60
N GLY A 430 9.43 10.79 -1.63
CA GLY A 430 9.73 12.21 -1.60
C GLY A 430 11.18 12.50 -1.21
N MET A 431 11.62 12.03 -0.04
CA MET A 431 12.93 12.39 0.51
C MET A 431 14.06 11.48 -0.02
N LEU A 432 13.86 10.16 0.03
CA LEU A 432 14.93 9.19 -0.27
C LEU A 432 15.13 8.99 -1.78
N LEU A 433 14.11 8.50 -2.46
CA LEU A 433 14.17 8.23 -3.91
C LEU A 433 13.99 9.51 -4.76
N GLY A 434 13.44 10.56 -4.16
CA GLY A 434 13.26 11.88 -4.76
C GLY A 434 14.47 12.76 -4.51
N VAL A 435 14.48 13.50 -3.39
CA VAL A 435 15.49 14.55 -3.10
C VAL A 435 16.91 13.98 -3.07
N ALA A 436 17.18 12.95 -2.28
CA ALA A 436 18.55 12.43 -2.10
C ALA A 436 19.16 11.90 -3.41
N ASN A 437 18.37 11.07 -4.10
CA ASN A 437 18.75 10.53 -5.40
C ASN A 437 18.94 11.63 -6.45
N THR A 438 18.08 12.64 -6.48
CA THR A 438 18.17 13.74 -7.44
C THR A 438 19.40 14.61 -7.17
N LEU A 439 19.70 14.92 -5.89
CA LEU A 439 20.90 15.65 -5.51
C LEU A 439 22.16 14.95 -6.03
N TRP A 440 22.28 13.64 -5.82
CA TRP A 440 23.40 12.89 -6.34
C TRP A 440 23.40 12.84 -7.88
N THR A 441 22.37 12.25 -8.47
CA THR A 441 22.36 11.85 -9.90
C THR A 441 22.14 13.00 -10.89
N LYS A 442 21.45 14.07 -10.49
CA LYS A 442 21.06 15.17 -11.40
C LYS A 442 21.78 16.48 -11.10
N PHE A 443 22.11 16.74 -9.83
CA PHE A 443 22.79 17.96 -9.44
C PHE A 443 24.30 17.74 -9.32
N TRP A 444 24.78 16.90 -8.41
CA TRP A 444 26.20 16.82 -8.08
C TRP A 444 27.04 16.11 -9.14
N THR A 445 26.56 14.98 -9.68
CA THR A 445 27.33 14.16 -10.64
C THR A 445 27.02 14.44 -12.10
N ASN A 446 26.26 15.50 -12.40
CA ASN A 446 25.96 15.87 -13.77
C ASN A 446 27.16 16.60 -14.41
N ASN A 447 27.32 16.51 -15.74
CA ASN A 447 28.43 17.14 -16.48
C ASN A 447 28.23 18.66 -16.67
N ARG A 448 27.54 19.33 -15.74
CA ARG A 448 27.36 20.78 -15.77
C ARG A 448 28.58 21.44 -15.12
N LYS A 449 28.87 22.69 -15.51
CA LYS A 449 29.98 23.48 -14.95
C LYS A 449 29.49 24.36 -13.80
N GLU A 450 28.60 23.84 -12.96
CA GLU A 450 28.13 24.57 -11.79
C GLU A 450 29.06 24.36 -10.61
N GLU A 451 29.07 25.32 -9.70
CA GLU A 451 29.98 25.30 -8.56
C GLU A 451 29.74 24.15 -7.56
N TYR A 452 28.54 23.56 -7.58
CA TYR A 452 28.14 22.41 -6.76
C TYR A 452 28.42 21.06 -7.44
N ASN A 453 28.93 21.05 -8.67
CA ASN A 453 29.27 19.82 -9.37
C ASN A 453 30.55 19.20 -8.81
N LEU A 454 30.54 17.87 -8.68
CA LEU A 454 31.68 17.08 -8.28
C LEU A 454 32.47 16.63 -9.52
N SER A 455 33.78 16.75 -9.48
CA SER A 455 34.65 16.23 -10.55
C SER A 455 34.68 14.70 -10.57
N LYS A 456 35.15 14.11 -11.67
CA LYS A 456 35.37 12.64 -11.74
C LYS A 456 36.35 12.13 -10.68
N SER A 457 37.33 12.95 -10.25
CA SER A 457 38.21 12.62 -9.13
C SER A 457 37.47 12.65 -7.79
N ASP A 458 36.62 13.66 -7.58
CA ASP A 458 35.84 13.80 -6.35
C ASP A 458 34.91 12.61 -6.17
N ILE A 459 34.18 12.23 -7.22
CA ILE A 459 33.28 11.08 -7.22
C ILE A 459 34.05 9.79 -6.86
N ARG A 460 35.22 9.55 -7.47
CA ARG A 460 36.06 8.38 -7.14
C ARG A 460 36.53 8.39 -5.69
N ASN A 461 36.91 9.55 -5.15
CA ASN A 461 37.31 9.68 -3.76
C ASN A 461 36.14 9.43 -2.79
N ILE A 462 34.95 9.93 -3.13
CA ILE A 462 33.71 9.69 -2.38
C ILE A 462 33.37 8.19 -2.38
N GLU A 463 33.42 7.53 -3.53
CA GLU A 463 33.15 6.09 -3.64
C GLU A 463 34.15 5.26 -2.84
N LYS A 464 35.44 5.61 -2.89
CA LYS A 464 36.47 4.95 -2.08
C LYS A 464 36.18 5.07 -0.59
N ARG A 465 35.77 6.26 -0.12
CA ARG A 465 35.37 6.47 1.29
C ARG A 465 34.13 5.66 1.63
N LEU A 466 33.10 5.73 0.81
CA LEU A 466 31.84 5.00 0.99
C LEU A 466 32.08 3.50 1.17
N LEU A 467 32.87 2.89 0.29
CA LEU A 467 33.18 1.45 0.31
C LEU A 467 34.09 1.04 1.48
N SER A 468 34.80 1.99 2.10
CA SER A 468 35.63 1.73 3.29
C SER A 468 34.84 1.74 4.61
N ILE A 469 33.62 2.29 4.60
CA ILE A 469 32.80 2.39 5.81
C ILE A 469 32.14 1.04 6.10
N LYS A 470 32.34 0.54 7.33
CA LYS A 470 31.62 -0.61 7.86
C LYS A 470 30.44 -0.12 8.69
N LEU A 471 29.25 -0.60 8.36
CA LEU A 471 28.02 -0.29 9.09
C LEU A 471 27.77 -1.31 10.20
N PRO A 472 27.07 -0.93 11.28
CA PRO A 472 26.61 -1.86 12.29
C PRO A 472 25.60 -2.86 11.71
N SER A 473 25.43 -4.01 12.37
CA SER A 473 24.58 -5.13 11.92
C SER A 473 23.11 -4.77 11.70
N GLU A 474 22.64 -3.74 12.39
CA GLU A 474 21.30 -3.19 12.36
C GLU A 474 20.98 -2.54 11.01
N ILE A 475 22.00 -2.13 10.25
CA ILE A 475 21.84 -1.61 8.90
C ILE A 475 22.11 -2.74 7.90
N HIS A 476 21.03 -3.43 7.53
CA HIS A 476 21.07 -4.65 6.72
C HIS A 476 21.78 -4.55 5.36
N ARG A 477 21.99 -3.36 4.80
CA ARG A 477 22.62 -3.18 3.48
C ARG A 477 23.97 -2.53 3.62
N SER A 478 25.01 -3.27 3.23
CA SER A 478 26.36 -2.72 3.12
C SER A 478 26.42 -1.64 2.04
N PRO A 479 27.27 -0.60 2.21
CA PRO A 479 27.51 0.38 1.16
C PRO A 479 28.02 -0.30 -0.11
N ARG A 480 27.53 0.15 -1.26
CA ARG A 480 27.97 -0.31 -2.59
C ARG A 480 28.21 0.88 -3.51
N SER A 481 28.85 0.70 -4.66
CA SER A 481 29.09 1.79 -5.61
C SER A 481 27.80 2.40 -6.15
N PHE A 482 27.81 3.70 -6.46
CA PHE A 482 26.69 4.37 -7.12
C PHE A 482 26.45 3.86 -8.55
N ASN A 483 27.45 3.22 -9.16
CA ASN A 483 27.37 2.66 -10.51
C ASN A 483 26.80 1.23 -10.56
N SER A 484 26.57 0.59 -9.41
CA SER A 484 26.07 -0.79 -9.34
C SER A 484 24.55 -0.91 -9.61
N GLY A 485 24.01 -0.05 -10.48
CA GLY A 485 22.57 0.06 -10.77
C GLY A 485 21.80 0.92 -9.75
N LYS A 486 20.48 1.01 -9.94
CA LYS A 486 19.60 1.86 -9.12
C LYS A 486 19.65 1.48 -7.64
N TRP A 487 19.85 2.47 -6.77
CA TRP A 487 19.79 2.30 -5.32
C TRP A 487 18.35 2.24 -4.82
N LYS A 488 18.11 1.36 -3.84
CA LYS A 488 16.84 1.25 -3.11
C LYS A 488 16.73 2.37 -2.07
N ALA A 489 15.51 2.64 -1.61
CA ALA A 489 15.26 3.67 -0.61
C ALA A 489 16.08 3.46 0.68
N SER A 490 16.26 2.24 1.17
CA SER A 490 17.07 1.95 2.36
C SER A 490 18.56 2.29 2.20
N GLU A 491 19.08 2.23 0.98
CA GLU A 491 20.46 2.62 0.65
C GLU A 491 20.58 4.15 0.68
N TRP A 492 19.61 4.86 0.09
CA TRP A 492 19.51 6.32 0.18
C TRP A 492 19.29 6.81 1.62
N ARG A 493 18.53 6.09 2.44
CA ARG A 493 18.36 6.37 3.87
C ARG A 493 19.71 6.32 4.59
N SER A 494 20.48 5.25 4.34
CA SER A 494 21.81 5.08 4.94
C SER A 494 22.77 6.17 4.46
N TRP A 495 22.69 6.53 3.18
CA TRP A 495 23.44 7.65 2.62
C TRP A 495 23.16 8.95 3.34
N ILE A 496 21.91 9.39 3.39
CA ILE A 496 21.55 10.66 4.03
C ILE A 496 21.95 10.67 5.49
N LEU A 497 21.53 9.67 6.27
CA LEU A 497 21.63 9.74 7.73
C LEU A 497 23.04 9.49 8.26
N TYR A 498 23.86 8.68 7.59
CA TYR A 498 25.10 8.16 8.18
C TYR A 498 26.34 8.31 7.31
N LEU A 499 26.22 8.13 5.99
CA LEU A 499 27.40 7.97 5.13
C LEU A 499 27.80 9.26 4.41
N SER A 500 26.83 10.11 4.07
CA SER A 500 27.03 11.23 3.15
C SER A 500 27.99 12.29 3.70
N ILE A 501 27.81 12.76 4.93
CA ILE A 501 28.67 13.81 5.51
C ILE A 501 30.14 13.37 5.60
N PRO A 502 30.49 12.20 6.18
CA PRO A 502 31.88 11.72 6.17
C PRO A 502 32.47 11.56 4.76
N CYS A 503 31.65 11.10 3.81
CA CYS A 503 32.09 10.90 2.43
C CYS A 503 32.36 12.23 1.72
N LEU A 504 31.55 13.26 1.96
CA LEU A 504 31.63 14.56 1.28
C LEU A 504 32.60 15.56 1.93
N LEU A 505 32.96 15.37 3.20
CA LEU A 505 33.78 16.30 3.97
C LEU A 505 35.16 16.53 3.34
N GLY A 506 35.51 17.79 3.09
CA GLY A 506 36.79 18.16 2.45
C GLY A 506 36.87 17.83 0.96
N ILE A 507 35.77 17.38 0.34
CA ILE A 507 35.64 17.17 -1.10
C ILE A 507 34.62 18.17 -1.66
N MET A 508 33.41 18.20 -1.12
CA MET A 508 32.39 19.19 -1.48
C MET A 508 32.72 20.55 -0.86
N LYS A 509 32.55 21.64 -1.63
CA LYS A 509 32.75 23.00 -1.11
C LYS A 509 31.88 23.25 0.14
N THR A 510 32.47 23.92 1.14
CA THR A 510 31.88 24.10 2.47
C THR A 510 30.47 24.68 2.45
N LYS A 511 30.18 25.64 1.57
CA LYS A 511 28.85 26.24 1.43
C LYS A 511 27.77 25.18 1.13
N TYR A 512 27.98 24.35 0.12
CA TYR A 512 27.01 23.32 -0.28
C TYR A 512 26.94 22.16 0.72
N LEU A 513 28.09 21.78 1.29
CA LEU A 513 28.11 20.77 2.34
C LEU A 513 27.34 21.24 3.58
N SER A 514 27.46 22.51 3.96
CA SER A 514 26.72 23.09 5.08
C SER A 514 25.21 23.08 4.83
N SER A 515 24.77 23.50 3.63
CA SER A 515 23.35 23.42 3.24
C SER A 515 22.83 21.98 3.23
N PHE A 516 23.61 21.03 2.71
CA PHE A 516 23.23 19.62 2.72
C PHE A 516 23.23 19.03 4.14
N ALA A 517 24.13 19.45 5.02
CA ALA A 517 24.14 19.04 6.42
C ALA A 517 22.89 19.51 7.18
N LEU A 518 22.32 20.67 6.83
CA LEU A 518 21.01 21.08 7.34
C LEU A 518 19.91 20.09 6.93
N LEU A 519 19.86 19.69 5.66
CA LEU A 519 18.91 18.67 5.18
C LEU A 519 19.07 17.33 5.92
N VAL A 520 20.30 16.88 6.14
CA VAL A 520 20.60 15.66 6.91
C VAL A 520 20.10 15.79 8.35
N ARG A 521 20.40 16.91 9.02
CA ARG A 521 19.94 17.20 10.39
C ARG A 521 18.41 17.23 10.46
N CYS A 522 17.74 17.93 9.55
CA CYS A 522 16.29 18.02 9.50
C CYS A 522 15.65 16.64 9.30
N THR A 523 16.19 15.85 8.36
CA THR A 523 15.72 14.49 8.10
C THR A 523 15.89 13.59 9.32
N HIS A 524 17.06 13.61 9.97
CA HIS A 524 17.30 12.85 11.19
C HIS A 524 16.30 13.23 12.29
N LYS A 525 16.03 14.53 12.43
CA LYS A 525 15.15 15.02 13.47
C LYS A 525 13.69 14.64 13.25
N LEU A 526 13.19 14.75 12.02
CA LEU A 526 11.83 14.35 11.65
C LEU A 526 11.58 12.84 11.76
N LEU A 527 12.64 12.03 11.83
CA LEU A 527 12.56 10.58 12.03
C LEU A 527 12.78 10.15 13.49
N SER A 528 12.95 11.11 14.40
CA SER A 528 13.14 10.83 15.83
C SER A 528 11.84 10.34 16.47
N GLU A 529 11.94 9.47 17.47
CA GLU A 529 10.77 8.95 18.22
C GLU A 529 10.03 10.04 19.00
N SER A 530 10.69 11.17 19.26
CA SER A 530 10.08 12.34 19.87
C SER A 530 10.63 13.62 19.24
N ILE A 531 9.71 14.50 18.85
CA ILE A 531 10.01 15.81 18.25
C ILE A 531 9.39 16.88 19.13
N THR A 532 10.19 17.80 19.67
CA THR A 532 9.66 18.92 20.45
C THR A 532 9.21 20.06 19.53
N ILE A 533 8.37 20.96 20.05
CA ILE A 533 7.99 22.18 19.33
C ILE A 533 9.21 23.05 19.00
N GLU A 534 10.20 23.07 19.90
CA GLU A 534 11.44 23.81 19.66
C GLU A 534 12.26 23.20 18.52
N ASP A 535 12.27 21.86 18.43
CA ASP A 535 12.89 21.18 17.31
C ASP A 535 12.23 21.58 15.99
N LEU A 536 10.89 21.63 15.95
CA LEU A 536 10.15 22.04 14.75
C LEU A 536 10.43 23.49 14.34
N ARG A 537 10.71 24.40 15.29
CA ARG A 537 11.08 25.79 14.98
C ARG A 537 12.50 25.93 14.42
N GLN A 538 13.36 24.95 14.69
CA GLN A 538 14.73 24.92 14.18
C GLN A 538 14.86 24.24 12.82
N LEU A 539 13.81 23.54 12.37
CA LEU A 539 13.67 23.01 11.01
C LEU A 539 13.24 24.15 10.08
#